data_AF-A0A925IB58-F1
#
_entry.id   AF-A0A925IB58-F1
#
_cell.length_a   1.000
_cell.length_b   1.000
_cell.length_c   1.000
_cell.angle_alpha   90.00
_cell.angle_beta   90.00
_cell.angle_gamma   90.00
#
_symmetry.space_group_name_H-M   'P 1'
#
loop_
_entity.id
_entity.type
_entity.pdbx_description
1 polymer ?
#
loop_
_entity_poly.entity_id
_entity_poly.type
_entity_poly.pdbx_seq_one_letter_code
_entity_poly.pdbx_strand_id
1 'polypeptide(L)'
;AIQDYFKMLGYATETGDTKKQMIALTRIGRCYEDLGNDAPALVNYRKAFDLGNLINDKIQQVYICNSIASVYLKKKNSDSVLKYLSIGFKIAKESGNPNALYAINNGYGLFYSQNGDPEKAIGFFNEAVKLIQKTFPGSDFEAGVYINLGAAYLSMNDVERSEKFLTKALQLSQKNHHPQNVSEIFQNLAELSARKKNFKKAYDYLSSFSSLKDSLVTLDNNKKIAEMQAVYDLKQKEQEITSSRVSNFLKTKNLFSANRQVNRGLFLFAVLLLILSVTYLFLTKTKKVNRVLAEQEKLIEQQQGVIRENHFLLARYETQMSPHFIFNSLNGIQHLVVSGKKEELVQRLNLLEDLMKMHFQNTGINGLSLAKEMRFLKSYLDIEMLRFSNYFEFDFEIDKGLDSESLLIPPMIIQPFLENSINHGLLPKINGGKIRVLFSLFSSDGIDCLKCEISDNGIGRKAAAINAEKKRSTHKSKAIEIIQNRIRLYWDFAEKRPLNPLAIADLTDSNDNSTGTCVTVLFPLILVKNLV
;
A
#
# COMPACT_ATOMS: atom_id res chain seq x y z
N ALA A 1 -40.33 -8.16 -48.82
CA ALA A 1 -41.43 -8.96 -48.25
C ALA A 1 -40.97 -9.77 -47.03
N ILE A 2 -40.31 -10.93 -47.18
CA ILE A 2 -39.92 -11.77 -46.02
C ILE A 2 -39.01 -11.03 -45.02
N GLN A 3 -38.10 -10.19 -45.52
CA GLN A 3 -37.20 -9.35 -44.72
C GLN A 3 -37.95 -8.32 -43.87
N ASP A 4 -38.99 -7.71 -44.42
CA ASP A 4 -39.79 -6.71 -43.73
C ASP A 4 -40.61 -7.36 -42.62
N TYR A 5 -41.06 -8.60 -42.81
CA TYR A 5 -41.73 -9.38 -41.77
C TYR A 5 -40.77 -9.84 -40.67
N PHE A 6 -39.50 -10.16 -40.97
CA PHE A 6 -38.50 -10.42 -39.93
C PHE A 6 -38.16 -9.16 -39.12
N LYS A 7 -38.04 -8.00 -39.76
CA LYS A 7 -37.89 -6.71 -39.07
C LYS A 7 -39.11 -6.41 -38.19
N MET A 8 -40.31 -6.62 -38.72
CA MET A 8 -41.56 -6.47 -37.97
C MET A 8 -41.58 -7.40 -36.74
N LEU A 9 -41.14 -8.65 -36.89
CA LEU A 9 -41.06 -9.60 -35.77
C LEU A 9 -40.06 -9.13 -34.70
N GLY A 10 -38.88 -8.63 -35.10
CA GLY A 10 -37.90 -8.06 -34.19
C GLY A 10 -38.46 -6.89 -33.38
N TYR A 11 -39.02 -5.88 -34.06
CA TYR A 11 -39.64 -4.73 -33.42
C TYR A 11 -40.82 -5.12 -32.51
N ALA A 12 -41.66 -6.06 -32.94
CA ALA A 12 -42.76 -6.57 -32.13
C ALA A 12 -42.28 -7.36 -30.90
N THR A 13 -41.10 -7.98 -30.97
CA THR A 13 -40.47 -8.66 -29.84
C THR A 13 -39.92 -7.66 -28.83
N GLU A 14 -39.24 -6.62 -29.30
CA GLU A 14 -38.70 -5.54 -28.45
C GLU A 14 -39.81 -4.76 -27.73
N THR A 15 -40.94 -4.53 -28.41
CA THR A 15 -42.08 -3.78 -27.86
C THR A 15 -43.07 -4.65 -27.08
N GLY A 16 -42.91 -5.98 -27.10
CA GLY A 16 -43.84 -6.92 -26.45
C GLY A 16 -45.21 -7.05 -27.15
N ASP A 17 -45.37 -6.53 -28.38
CA ASP A 17 -46.62 -6.57 -29.15
C ASP A 17 -46.89 -7.98 -29.71
N THR A 18 -47.52 -8.81 -28.87
CA THR A 18 -47.77 -10.23 -29.15
C THR A 18 -48.66 -10.43 -30.41
N LYS A 19 -49.59 -9.50 -30.69
CA LYS A 19 -50.44 -9.58 -31.88
C LYS A 19 -49.63 -9.33 -33.15
N LYS A 20 -48.74 -8.35 -33.16
CA LYS A 20 -47.83 -8.12 -34.30
C LYS A 20 -46.84 -9.27 -34.49
N GLN A 21 -46.34 -9.88 -33.41
CA GLN A 21 -45.49 -11.08 -33.50
C GLN A 21 -46.23 -12.23 -34.20
N MET A 22 -47.47 -12.52 -33.79
CA MET A 22 -48.31 -13.54 -34.43
C MET A 22 -48.53 -13.25 -35.94
N ILE A 23 -48.86 -12.01 -36.30
CA ILE A 23 -49.07 -11.61 -37.70
C ILE A 23 -47.76 -11.77 -38.49
N ALA A 24 -46.64 -11.29 -37.96
CA ALA A 24 -45.35 -11.40 -38.62
C ALA A 24 -44.95 -12.87 -38.86
N LEU A 25 -45.08 -13.73 -37.85
CA LEU A 25 -44.82 -15.17 -37.98
C LEU A 25 -45.73 -15.84 -39.01
N THR A 26 -47.02 -15.48 -39.06
CA THR A 26 -47.95 -15.99 -40.07
C THR A 26 -47.51 -15.60 -41.48
N ARG A 27 -47.06 -14.36 -41.67
CA ARG A 27 -46.59 -13.87 -42.97
C ARG A 27 -45.25 -14.50 -43.36
N ILE A 28 -44.32 -14.66 -42.43
CA ILE A 28 -43.06 -15.39 -42.63
C ILE A 28 -43.36 -16.85 -43.03
N GLY A 29 -44.30 -17.51 -42.35
CA GLY A 29 -44.75 -18.85 -42.70
C GLY A 29 -45.24 -18.95 -44.14
N ARG A 30 -46.07 -17.99 -44.59
CA ARG A 30 -46.55 -17.93 -45.98
C ARG A 30 -45.41 -17.71 -46.97
N CYS A 31 -44.46 -16.81 -46.67
CA CYS A 31 -43.30 -16.64 -47.54
C CYS A 31 -42.48 -17.94 -47.67
N TYR A 32 -42.29 -18.69 -46.58
CA TYR A 32 -41.61 -19.99 -46.67
C TYR A 32 -42.40 -21.02 -47.47
N GLU A 33 -43.73 -21.05 -47.32
CA GLU A 33 -44.61 -21.91 -48.13
C GLU A 33 -44.51 -21.58 -49.63
N ASP A 34 -44.52 -20.29 -50.00
CA ASP A 34 -44.39 -19.83 -51.38
C ASP A 34 -43.01 -20.18 -51.99
N LEU A 35 -41.97 -20.23 -51.16
CA LEU A 35 -40.63 -20.68 -51.51
C LEU A 35 -40.48 -22.21 -51.57
N GLY A 36 -41.53 -22.98 -51.25
CA GLY A 36 -41.50 -24.45 -51.21
C GLY A 36 -40.80 -25.03 -49.96
N ASN A 37 -40.53 -24.20 -48.95
CA ASN A 37 -39.88 -24.60 -47.70
C ASN A 37 -40.91 -24.95 -46.63
N ASP A 38 -41.54 -26.12 -46.76
CA ASP A 38 -42.66 -26.55 -45.90
C ASP A 38 -42.31 -26.65 -44.42
N ALA A 39 -41.11 -27.14 -44.08
CA ALA A 39 -40.72 -27.33 -42.69
C ALA A 39 -40.57 -25.99 -41.94
N PRO A 40 -39.81 -24.99 -42.44
CA PRO A 40 -39.82 -23.64 -41.88
C PRO A 40 -41.20 -22.98 -41.85
N ALA A 41 -42.04 -23.20 -42.86
CA ALA A 41 -43.40 -22.67 -42.88
C ALA A 41 -44.23 -23.19 -41.69
N LEU A 42 -44.26 -24.52 -41.50
CA LEU A 42 -44.98 -25.17 -40.40
C LEU A 42 -44.46 -24.73 -39.02
N VAL A 43 -43.15 -24.54 -38.85
CA VAL A 43 -42.58 -24.05 -37.59
C VAL A 43 -43.10 -22.66 -37.27
N ASN A 44 -43.10 -21.74 -38.25
CA ASN A 44 -43.58 -20.38 -38.04
C ASN A 44 -45.09 -20.33 -37.81
N TYR A 45 -45.88 -21.13 -38.54
CA TYR A 45 -47.32 -21.23 -38.29
C TYR A 45 -47.66 -21.79 -36.91
N ARG A 46 -46.93 -22.80 -36.43
CA ARG A 46 -47.14 -23.33 -35.07
C ARG A 46 -46.86 -22.28 -34.01
N LYS A 47 -45.74 -21.56 -34.11
CA LYS A 47 -45.44 -20.43 -33.21
C LYS A 47 -46.53 -19.36 -33.26
N ALA A 48 -47.00 -19.00 -34.46
CA ALA A 48 -48.10 -18.04 -34.61
C ALA A 48 -49.39 -18.56 -33.95
N PHE A 49 -49.70 -19.86 -34.09
CA PHE A 49 -50.87 -20.48 -33.48
C PHE A 49 -50.79 -20.42 -31.94
N ASP A 50 -49.62 -20.72 -31.36
CA ASP A 50 -49.40 -20.67 -29.91
C ASP A 50 -49.56 -19.24 -29.36
N LEU A 51 -49.04 -18.23 -30.07
CA LEU A 51 -49.29 -16.82 -29.72
C LEU A 51 -50.76 -16.44 -29.86
N GLY A 52 -51.44 -16.96 -30.89
CA GLY A 52 -52.87 -16.79 -31.08
C GLY A 52 -53.68 -17.35 -29.91
N ASN A 53 -53.28 -18.49 -29.33
CA ASN A 53 -53.90 -19.06 -28.13
C ASN A 53 -53.70 -18.14 -26.91
N LEU A 54 -52.50 -17.57 -26.76
CA LEU A 54 -52.17 -16.67 -25.65
C LEU A 54 -53.03 -15.40 -25.64
N ILE A 55 -53.27 -14.79 -26.80
CA ILE A 55 -54.05 -13.55 -26.93
C ILE A 55 -55.53 -13.78 -27.27
N ASN A 56 -55.96 -15.03 -27.38
CA ASN A 56 -57.33 -15.44 -27.73
C ASN A 56 -57.87 -14.81 -29.04
N ASP A 57 -57.01 -14.60 -30.05
CA ASP A 57 -57.42 -14.11 -31.38
C ASP A 57 -57.96 -15.25 -32.24
N LYS A 58 -59.24 -15.58 -32.01
CA LYS A 58 -59.94 -16.69 -32.67
C LYS A 58 -59.90 -16.60 -34.20
N ILE A 59 -59.99 -15.39 -34.77
CA ILE A 59 -60.03 -15.21 -36.23
C ILE A 59 -58.67 -15.58 -36.83
N GLN A 60 -57.58 -15.09 -36.25
CA GLN A 60 -56.24 -15.38 -36.76
C GLN A 60 -55.85 -16.84 -36.56
N GLN A 61 -56.24 -17.46 -35.44
CA GLN A 61 -56.07 -18.91 -35.23
C GLN A 61 -56.68 -19.73 -36.38
N VAL A 62 -57.88 -19.36 -36.84
CA VAL A 62 -58.55 -20.04 -37.96
C VAL A 62 -57.75 -19.94 -39.25
N TYR A 63 -57.26 -18.75 -39.60
CA TYR A 63 -56.44 -18.58 -40.80
C TYR A 63 -55.12 -19.35 -40.72
N ILE A 64 -54.51 -19.41 -39.54
CA ILE A 64 -53.28 -20.18 -39.30
C ILE A 64 -53.57 -21.68 -39.45
N CYS A 65 -54.67 -22.20 -38.87
CA CYS A 65 -55.11 -23.58 -39.09
C CYS A 65 -55.30 -23.90 -40.57
N ASN A 66 -55.95 -23.02 -41.32
CA ASN A 66 -56.16 -23.20 -42.76
C ASN A 66 -54.82 -23.22 -43.53
N SER A 67 -53.87 -22.37 -43.13
CA SER A 67 -52.53 -22.33 -43.75
C SER A 67 -51.72 -23.59 -43.46
N ILE A 68 -51.78 -24.09 -42.22
CA ILE A 68 -51.17 -25.38 -41.85
C ILE A 68 -51.81 -26.54 -42.64
N ALA A 69 -53.14 -26.54 -42.77
CA ALA A 69 -53.87 -27.53 -43.55
C ALA A 69 -53.45 -27.50 -45.03
N SER A 70 -53.30 -26.32 -45.64
CA SER A 70 -52.80 -26.16 -47.02
C SER A 70 -51.43 -26.81 -47.21
N VAL A 71 -50.49 -26.61 -46.28
CA VAL A 71 -49.16 -27.24 -46.36
C VAL A 71 -49.27 -28.77 -46.25
N TYR A 72 -50.07 -29.30 -45.34
CA TYR A 72 -50.26 -30.74 -45.22
C TYR A 72 -51.04 -31.35 -46.41
N LEU A 73 -51.90 -30.58 -47.05
CA LEU A 73 -52.63 -30.96 -48.25
C LEU A 73 -51.66 -31.17 -49.42
N LYS A 74 -50.70 -30.25 -49.63
CA LYS A 74 -49.59 -30.42 -50.60
C LYS A 74 -48.76 -31.67 -50.32
N LYS A 75 -48.56 -32.00 -49.04
CA LYS A 75 -47.84 -33.21 -48.58
C LYS A 75 -48.69 -34.49 -48.61
N LYS A 76 -49.94 -34.42 -49.05
CA LYS A 76 -50.91 -35.55 -49.07
C LYS A 76 -51.10 -36.23 -47.71
N ASN A 77 -50.96 -35.49 -46.61
CA ASN A 77 -51.17 -36.02 -45.25
C ASN A 77 -52.60 -35.72 -44.77
N SER A 78 -53.53 -36.61 -45.11
CA SER A 78 -54.97 -36.43 -44.83
C SER A 78 -55.29 -36.26 -43.35
N ASP A 79 -54.65 -37.02 -42.46
CA ASP A 79 -54.90 -36.97 -41.02
C ASP A 79 -54.58 -35.59 -40.44
N SER A 80 -53.45 -35.01 -40.86
CA SER A 80 -53.03 -33.68 -40.41
C SER A 80 -53.95 -32.60 -40.99
N VAL A 81 -54.36 -32.71 -42.26
CA VAL A 81 -55.31 -31.78 -42.87
C VAL A 81 -56.62 -31.74 -42.08
N LEU A 82 -57.23 -32.91 -41.85
CA LEU A 82 -58.48 -33.02 -41.09
C LEU A 82 -58.34 -32.55 -39.65
N LYS A 83 -57.21 -32.83 -39.00
CA LYS A 83 -56.93 -32.35 -37.65
C LYS A 83 -56.94 -30.82 -37.59
N TYR A 84 -56.24 -30.14 -38.49
CA TYR A 84 -56.17 -28.68 -38.45
C TYR A 84 -57.46 -28.00 -38.96
N LEU A 85 -58.12 -28.56 -39.98
CA LEU A 85 -59.42 -28.06 -40.43
C LEU A 85 -60.51 -28.24 -39.37
N SER A 86 -60.51 -29.33 -38.59
CA SER A 86 -61.49 -29.54 -37.51
C SER A 86 -61.29 -28.59 -36.33
N ILE A 87 -60.03 -28.35 -35.93
CA ILE A 87 -59.69 -27.32 -34.94
C ILE A 87 -60.16 -25.95 -35.44
N GLY A 88 -59.79 -25.57 -36.67
CA GLY A 88 -60.18 -24.29 -37.25
C GLY A 88 -61.70 -24.14 -37.37
N PHE A 89 -62.42 -25.20 -37.74
CA PHE A 89 -63.89 -25.17 -37.85
C PHE A 89 -64.57 -24.91 -36.51
N LYS A 90 -64.11 -25.57 -35.45
CA LYS A 90 -64.63 -25.35 -34.10
C LYS A 90 -64.45 -23.88 -33.68
N ILE A 91 -63.24 -23.34 -33.85
CA ILE A 91 -62.93 -21.96 -33.51
C ILE A 91 -63.73 -20.98 -34.37
N ALA A 92 -63.86 -21.25 -35.67
CA ALA A 92 -64.63 -20.41 -36.59
C ALA A 92 -66.11 -20.35 -36.19
N LYS A 93 -66.72 -21.49 -35.83
CA LYS A 93 -68.10 -21.55 -35.35
C LYS A 93 -68.29 -20.80 -34.04
N GLU A 94 -67.37 -20.95 -33.09
CA GLU A 94 -67.39 -20.20 -31.82
C GLU A 94 -67.19 -18.70 -32.01
N SER A 95 -66.42 -18.28 -33.02
CA SER A 95 -66.18 -16.86 -33.29
C SER A 95 -67.37 -16.15 -33.91
N GLY A 96 -68.32 -16.89 -34.51
CA GLY A 96 -69.42 -16.32 -35.30
C GLY A 96 -68.97 -15.54 -36.54
N ASN A 97 -67.68 -15.56 -36.89
CA ASN A 97 -67.13 -14.74 -37.95
C ASN A 97 -67.32 -15.42 -39.33
N PRO A 98 -68.06 -14.78 -40.27
CA PRO A 98 -68.33 -15.38 -41.57
C PRO A 98 -67.08 -15.56 -42.44
N ASN A 99 -66.05 -14.72 -42.29
CA ASN A 99 -64.81 -14.83 -43.06
C ASN A 99 -63.96 -16.01 -42.59
N ALA A 100 -63.91 -16.23 -41.28
CA ALA A 100 -63.24 -17.39 -40.69
C ALA A 100 -63.93 -18.70 -41.11
N LEU A 101 -65.26 -18.73 -41.09
CA LEU A 101 -66.06 -19.86 -41.57
C LEU A 101 -65.86 -20.09 -43.07
N TYR A 102 -65.84 -19.04 -43.88
CA TYR A 102 -65.55 -19.11 -45.31
C TYR A 102 -64.21 -19.81 -45.56
N ALA A 103 -63.14 -19.35 -44.90
CA ALA A 103 -61.79 -19.87 -45.13
C ALA A 103 -61.67 -21.37 -44.84
N ILE A 104 -62.29 -21.84 -43.75
CA ILE A 104 -62.27 -23.25 -43.37
C ILE A 104 -63.17 -24.11 -44.26
N ASN A 105 -64.36 -23.63 -44.63
CA ASN A 105 -65.21 -24.36 -45.57
C ASN A 105 -64.51 -24.50 -46.93
N ASN A 106 -63.84 -23.45 -47.41
CA ASN A 106 -63.03 -23.56 -48.62
C ASN A 106 -61.87 -24.57 -48.47
N GLY A 107 -61.21 -24.60 -47.31
CA GLY A 107 -60.18 -25.60 -46.98
C GLY A 107 -60.70 -27.05 -47.01
N TYR A 108 -61.88 -27.31 -46.44
CA TYR A 108 -62.54 -28.62 -46.54
C TYR A 108 -62.91 -28.98 -47.97
N GLY A 109 -63.45 -28.02 -48.73
CA GLY A 109 -63.80 -28.26 -50.13
C GLY A 109 -62.58 -28.68 -50.96
N LEU A 110 -61.44 -27.98 -50.79
CA LEU A 110 -60.19 -28.35 -51.45
C LEU A 110 -59.69 -29.74 -51.04
N PHE A 111 -59.77 -30.07 -49.75
CA PHE A 111 -59.40 -31.39 -49.24
C PHE A 111 -60.22 -32.52 -49.87
N TYR A 112 -61.56 -32.40 -49.87
CA TYR A 112 -62.43 -33.43 -50.43
C TYR A 112 -62.31 -33.53 -51.96
N SER A 113 -62.11 -32.41 -52.64
CA SER A 113 -61.85 -32.38 -54.09
C SER A 113 -60.58 -33.17 -54.43
N GLN A 114 -59.48 -32.95 -53.70
CA GLN A 114 -58.23 -33.67 -53.94
C GLN A 114 -58.26 -35.15 -53.54
N ASN A 115 -59.09 -35.51 -52.56
CA ASN A 115 -59.27 -36.89 -52.13
C ASN A 115 -60.31 -37.67 -52.95
N GLY A 116 -60.81 -37.09 -54.05
CA GLY A 116 -61.72 -37.78 -54.97
C GLY A 116 -63.18 -37.87 -54.50
N ASP A 117 -63.60 -36.98 -53.60
CA ASP A 117 -64.99 -36.87 -53.13
C ASP A 117 -65.58 -35.51 -53.54
N PRO A 118 -65.90 -35.31 -54.84
CA PRO A 118 -66.35 -34.03 -55.35
C PRO A 118 -67.74 -33.62 -54.82
N GLU A 119 -68.58 -34.57 -54.43
CA GLU A 119 -69.91 -34.28 -53.85
C GLU A 119 -69.79 -33.56 -52.51
N LYS A 120 -68.96 -34.08 -51.59
CA LYS A 120 -68.68 -33.38 -50.34
C LYS A 120 -67.99 -32.05 -50.59
N ALA A 121 -67.06 -32.00 -51.54
CA ALA A 121 -66.37 -30.76 -51.89
C ALA A 121 -67.36 -29.66 -52.30
N ILE A 122 -68.32 -29.97 -53.18
CA ILE A 122 -69.37 -29.05 -53.62
C ILE A 122 -70.20 -28.55 -52.44
N GLY A 123 -70.56 -29.42 -51.49
CA GLY A 123 -71.27 -29.02 -50.28
C GLY A 123 -70.53 -27.93 -49.49
N PHE A 124 -69.24 -28.14 -49.23
CA PHE A 124 -68.40 -27.17 -48.53
C PHE A 124 -68.17 -25.89 -49.33
N PHE A 125 -67.96 -25.99 -50.66
CA PHE A 125 -67.80 -24.81 -51.50
C PHE A 125 -69.07 -23.98 -51.62
N ASN A 126 -70.26 -24.59 -51.62
CA ASN A 126 -71.54 -23.86 -51.61
C ASN A 126 -71.74 -23.05 -50.32
N GLU A 127 -71.36 -23.61 -49.17
CA GLU A 127 -71.37 -22.84 -47.92
C GLU A 127 -70.32 -21.72 -47.94
N ALA A 128 -69.12 -21.98 -48.48
CA ALA A 128 -68.08 -20.96 -48.65
C ALA A 128 -68.55 -19.80 -49.55
N VAL A 129 -69.17 -20.09 -50.71
CA VAL A 129 -69.61 -19.04 -51.64
C VAL A 129 -70.74 -18.19 -51.04
N LYS A 130 -71.67 -18.82 -50.32
CA LYS A 130 -72.76 -18.10 -49.62
C LYS A 130 -72.21 -17.12 -48.58
N LEU A 131 -71.16 -17.53 -47.85
CA LEU A 131 -70.51 -16.68 -46.86
C LEU A 131 -69.76 -15.52 -47.52
N ILE A 132 -68.95 -15.79 -48.54
CA ILE A 132 -68.12 -14.74 -49.18
C ILE A 132 -68.97 -13.73 -49.96
N GLN A 133 -70.09 -14.14 -50.55
CA GLN A 133 -71.02 -13.22 -51.21
C GLN A 133 -71.67 -12.24 -50.24
N LYS A 134 -71.94 -12.69 -49.00
CA LYS A 134 -72.51 -11.84 -47.96
C LYS A 134 -71.49 -10.81 -47.45
N THR A 135 -70.21 -11.14 -47.43
CA THR A 135 -69.17 -10.31 -46.82
C THR A 135 -68.39 -9.47 -47.83
N PHE A 136 -68.05 -10.04 -48.99
CA PHE A 136 -67.20 -9.45 -50.03
C PHE A 136 -67.67 -9.85 -51.45
N PRO A 137 -68.84 -9.37 -51.89
CA PRO A 137 -69.37 -9.70 -53.22
C PRO A 137 -68.44 -9.18 -54.34
N GLY A 138 -68.21 -10.02 -55.35
CA GLY A 138 -67.37 -9.73 -56.50
C GLY A 138 -65.86 -9.82 -56.24
N SER A 139 -65.44 -10.30 -55.06
CA SER A 139 -64.02 -10.43 -54.70
C SER A 139 -63.33 -11.58 -55.43
N ASP A 140 -61.99 -11.55 -55.46
CA ASP A 140 -61.18 -12.66 -55.97
C ASP A 140 -61.36 -13.94 -55.16
N PHE A 141 -61.76 -13.81 -53.89
CA PHE A 141 -62.15 -14.94 -53.06
C PHE A 141 -63.43 -15.61 -53.57
N GLU A 142 -64.43 -14.83 -53.99
CA GLU A 142 -65.63 -15.38 -54.65
C GLU A 142 -65.27 -16.06 -55.97
N ALA A 143 -64.43 -15.41 -56.78
CA ALA A 143 -63.94 -15.99 -58.04
C ALA A 143 -63.25 -17.33 -57.80
N GLY A 144 -62.34 -17.42 -56.82
CA GLY A 144 -61.64 -18.66 -56.48
C GLY A 144 -62.57 -19.82 -56.09
N VAL A 145 -63.63 -19.56 -55.31
CA VAL A 145 -64.61 -20.61 -54.99
C VAL A 145 -65.39 -21.05 -56.23
N TYR A 146 -65.72 -20.14 -57.15
CA TYR A 146 -66.34 -20.53 -58.42
C TYR A 146 -65.45 -21.37 -59.31
N ILE A 147 -64.13 -21.13 -59.31
CA ILE A 147 -63.16 -22.00 -59.99
C ILE A 147 -63.24 -23.41 -59.40
N ASN A 148 -63.18 -23.50 -58.08
CA ASN A 148 -63.25 -24.78 -57.36
C ASN A 148 -64.57 -25.53 -57.59
N LEU A 149 -65.71 -24.83 -57.56
CA LEU A 149 -67.02 -25.41 -57.90
C LEU A 149 -67.05 -25.88 -59.36
N GLY A 150 -66.56 -25.05 -60.28
CA GLY A 150 -66.48 -25.37 -61.70
C GLY A 150 -65.67 -26.63 -61.96
N ALA A 151 -64.51 -26.76 -61.33
CA ALA A 151 -63.66 -27.94 -61.40
C ALA A 151 -64.30 -29.18 -60.75
N ALA A 152 -64.96 -29.03 -59.60
CA ALA A 152 -65.65 -30.13 -58.92
C ALA A 152 -66.81 -30.68 -59.79
N TYR A 153 -67.66 -29.81 -60.35
CA TYR A 153 -68.71 -30.24 -61.29
C TYR A 153 -68.14 -30.86 -62.56
N LEU A 154 -67.01 -30.35 -63.06
CA LEU A 154 -66.32 -30.93 -64.22
C LEU A 154 -65.84 -32.36 -63.94
N SER A 155 -65.31 -32.62 -62.74
CA SER A 155 -64.89 -33.96 -62.32
C SER A 155 -66.06 -34.96 -62.26
N MET A 156 -67.26 -34.48 -61.93
CA MET A 156 -68.51 -35.24 -61.95
C MET A 156 -69.14 -35.36 -63.35
N ASN A 157 -68.50 -34.79 -64.37
CA ASN A 157 -69.04 -34.69 -65.73
C ASN A 157 -70.34 -33.87 -65.85
N ASP A 158 -70.65 -33.01 -64.87
CA ASP A 158 -71.75 -32.04 -64.92
C ASP A 158 -71.29 -30.78 -65.67
N VAL A 159 -71.34 -30.90 -67.00
CA VAL A 159 -70.84 -29.90 -67.94
C VAL A 159 -71.62 -28.58 -67.84
N GLU A 160 -72.93 -28.62 -67.60
CA GLU A 160 -73.77 -27.41 -67.54
C GLU A 160 -73.45 -26.55 -66.32
N ARG A 161 -73.38 -27.15 -65.14
CA ARG A 161 -73.05 -26.40 -63.91
C ARG A 161 -71.61 -25.95 -63.91
N SER A 162 -70.70 -26.79 -64.40
CA SER A 162 -69.29 -26.42 -64.56
C SER A 162 -69.13 -25.17 -65.43
N GLU A 163 -69.75 -25.13 -66.62
CA GLU A 163 -69.71 -23.96 -67.50
C GLU A 163 -70.23 -22.69 -66.83
N LYS A 164 -71.37 -22.79 -66.12
CA LYS A 164 -71.97 -21.67 -65.41
C LYS A 164 -71.02 -21.06 -64.38
N PHE A 165 -70.36 -21.90 -63.56
CA PHE A 165 -69.46 -21.42 -62.52
C PHE A 165 -68.12 -20.92 -63.09
N LEU A 166 -67.53 -21.61 -64.06
CA LEU A 166 -66.28 -21.17 -64.70
C LEU A 166 -66.45 -19.85 -65.47
N THR A 167 -67.60 -19.62 -66.12
CA THR A 167 -67.87 -18.35 -66.81
C THR A 167 -67.97 -17.18 -65.82
N LYS A 168 -68.65 -17.38 -64.68
CA LYS A 168 -68.69 -16.39 -63.59
C LYS A 168 -67.30 -16.11 -63.03
N ALA A 169 -66.52 -17.16 -62.78
CA ALA A 169 -65.16 -17.03 -62.29
C ALA A 169 -64.28 -16.22 -63.27
N LEU A 170 -64.44 -16.45 -64.59
CA LEU A 170 -63.70 -15.74 -65.62
C LEU A 170 -64.02 -14.25 -65.63
N GLN A 171 -65.31 -13.92 -65.62
CA GLN A 171 -65.77 -12.53 -65.62
C GLN A 171 -65.24 -11.76 -64.40
N LEU A 172 -65.31 -12.37 -63.21
CA LEU A 172 -64.79 -11.76 -61.98
C LEU A 172 -63.26 -11.63 -62.02
N SER A 173 -62.54 -12.68 -62.40
CA SER A 173 -61.07 -12.68 -62.41
C SER A 173 -60.48 -11.71 -63.45
N GLN A 174 -61.15 -11.54 -64.60
CA GLN A 174 -60.78 -10.53 -65.60
C GLN A 174 -61.04 -9.11 -65.10
N LYS A 175 -62.23 -8.88 -64.51
CA LYS A 175 -62.61 -7.59 -63.93
C LYS A 175 -61.64 -7.16 -62.82
N ASN A 176 -61.19 -8.10 -62.00
CA ASN A 176 -60.29 -7.85 -60.88
C ASN A 176 -58.79 -7.92 -61.27
N HIS A 177 -58.49 -8.20 -62.54
CA HIS A 177 -57.13 -8.30 -63.07
C HIS A 177 -56.26 -9.33 -62.33
N HIS A 178 -56.82 -10.53 -62.08
CA HIS A 178 -56.15 -11.61 -61.36
C HIS A 178 -55.69 -12.74 -62.31
N PRO A 179 -54.51 -12.64 -62.95
CA PRO A 179 -54.08 -13.52 -64.03
C PRO A 179 -53.88 -14.99 -63.61
N GLN A 180 -53.56 -15.27 -62.34
CA GLN A 180 -53.42 -16.64 -61.83
C GLN A 180 -54.74 -17.41 -61.92
N ASN A 181 -55.84 -16.77 -61.49
CA ASN A 181 -57.19 -17.34 -61.58
C ASN A 181 -57.60 -17.53 -63.04
N VAL A 182 -57.31 -16.55 -63.91
CA VAL A 182 -57.60 -16.63 -65.35
C VAL A 182 -56.88 -17.84 -65.98
N SER A 183 -55.63 -18.11 -65.59
CA SER A 183 -54.87 -19.26 -66.04
C SER A 183 -55.57 -20.58 -65.65
N GLU A 184 -55.91 -20.75 -64.37
CA GLU A 184 -56.61 -21.93 -63.88
C GLU A 184 -57.98 -22.13 -64.55
N ILE A 185 -58.71 -21.05 -64.79
CA ILE A 185 -59.99 -21.08 -65.49
C ILE A 185 -59.82 -21.53 -66.95
N PHE A 186 -58.79 -21.07 -67.66
CA PHE A 186 -58.53 -21.52 -69.03
C PHE A 186 -58.21 -23.01 -69.10
N GLN A 187 -57.49 -23.55 -68.11
CA GLN A 187 -57.27 -24.99 -68.03
C GLN A 187 -58.60 -25.75 -67.89
N ASN A 188 -59.46 -25.33 -66.95
CA ASN A 188 -60.76 -25.97 -66.73
C ASN A 188 -61.71 -25.82 -67.91
N LEU A 189 -61.72 -24.65 -68.59
CA LEU A 189 -62.53 -24.41 -69.80
C LEU A 189 -62.03 -25.19 -71.01
N ALA A 190 -60.73 -25.47 -71.12
CA ALA A 190 -60.17 -26.33 -72.15
C ALA A 190 -60.69 -27.77 -71.98
N GLU A 191 -60.63 -28.31 -70.76
CA GLU A 191 -61.16 -29.65 -70.46
C GLU A 191 -62.68 -29.72 -70.66
N LEU A 192 -63.43 -28.72 -70.18
CA LEU A 192 -64.87 -28.61 -70.41
C LEU A 192 -65.21 -28.61 -71.91
N SER A 193 -64.48 -27.83 -72.71
CA SER A 193 -64.67 -27.75 -74.17
C SER A 193 -64.33 -29.07 -74.86
N ALA A 194 -63.32 -29.79 -74.38
CA ALA A 194 -62.98 -31.12 -74.87
C ALA A 194 -64.08 -32.15 -74.55
N ARG A 195 -64.67 -32.12 -73.34
CA ARG A 195 -65.83 -32.96 -72.97
C ARG A 195 -67.06 -32.66 -73.82
N LYS A 196 -67.24 -31.39 -74.21
CA LYS A 196 -68.25 -30.95 -75.19
C LYS A 196 -67.92 -31.29 -76.65
N LYS A 197 -66.77 -31.94 -76.92
CA LYS A 197 -66.24 -32.23 -78.26
C LYS A 197 -65.98 -31.00 -79.12
N ASN A 198 -65.87 -29.81 -78.52
CA ASN A 198 -65.46 -28.59 -79.22
C ASN A 198 -63.93 -28.43 -79.14
N PHE A 199 -63.23 -29.22 -79.95
CA PHE A 199 -61.77 -29.28 -79.92
C PHE A 199 -61.09 -27.96 -80.33
N LYS A 200 -61.75 -27.14 -81.16
CA LYS A 200 -61.21 -25.83 -81.54
C LYS A 200 -61.17 -24.87 -80.35
N LYS A 201 -62.30 -24.72 -79.62
CA LYS A 201 -62.32 -23.91 -78.39
C LYS A 201 -61.40 -24.49 -77.31
N ALA A 202 -61.35 -25.82 -77.17
CA ALA A 202 -60.44 -26.47 -76.24
C ALA A 202 -58.97 -26.10 -76.52
N TYR A 203 -58.56 -26.13 -77.79
CA TYR A 203 -57.23 -25.72 -78.22
C TYR A 203 -56.95 -24.24 -77.94
N ASP A 204 -57.90 -23.34 -78.25
CA ASP A 204 -57.71 -21.90 -78.05
C ASP A 204 -57.55 -21.56 -76.54
N TYR A 205 -58.34 -22.20 -75.67
CA TYR A 205 -58.19 -22.09 -74.21
C TYR A 205 -56.87 -22.68 -73.72
N LEU A 206 -56.48 -23.85 -74.23
CA LEU A 206 -55.22 -24.49 -73.86
C LEU A 206 -54.00 -23.64 -74.28
N SER A 207 -54.06 -23.02 -75.47
CA SER A 207 -53.02 -22.11 -75.96
C SER A 207 -52.91 -20.87 -75.08
N SER A 208 -54.05 -20.30 -74.67
CA SER A 208 -54.10 -19.13 -73.78
C SER A 208 -53.65 -19.47 -72.36
N PHE A 209 -53.95 -20.68 -71.88
CA PHE A 209 -53.41 -21.21 -70.63
C PHE A 209 -51.89 -21.36 -70.71
N SER A 210 -51.35 -21.95 -71.78
CA SER A 210 -49.90 -22.16 -71.93
C SER A 210 -49.15 -20.83 -71.93
N SER A 211 -49.57 -19.85 -72.73
CA SER A 211 -48.91 -18.55 -72.80
C SER A 211 -48.96 -17.79 -71.46
N LEU A 212 -50.11 -17.84 -70.78
CA LEU A 212 -50.29 -17.18 -69.49
C LEU A 212 -49.50 -17.90 -68.39
N LYS A 213 -49.47 -19.24 -68.40
CA LYS A 213 -48.68 -20.05 -67.47
C LYS A 213 -47.18 -19.78 -67.63
N ASP A 214 -46.67 -19.72 -68.85
CA ASP A 214 -45.25 -19.42 -69.10
C ASP A 214 -44.87 -18.03 -68.60
N SER A 215 -45.74 -17.04 -68.84
CA SER A 215 -45.57 -15.67 -68.30
C SER A 215 -45.58 -15.65 -66.77
N LEU A 216 -46.53 -16.34 -66.14
CA LEU A 216 -46.64 -16.40 -64.67
C LEU A 216 -45.46 -17.14 -64.02
N VAL A 217 -44.99 -18.24 -64.60
CA VAL A 217 -43.83 -18.99 -64.11
C VAL A 217 -42.56 -18.14 -64.23
N THR A 218 -42.39 -17.43 -65.34
CA THR A 218 -41.26 -16.51 -65.54
C THR A 218 -41.28 -15.40 -64.48
N LEU A 219 -42.45 -14.81 -64.23
CA LEU A 219 -42.63 -13.78 -63.19
C LEU A 219 -42.31 -14.33 -61.78
N ASP A 220 -42.82 -15.51 -61.43
CA ASP A 220 -42.60 -16.13 -60.12
C ASP A 220 -41.12 -16.50 -59.90
N ASN A 221 -40.47 -17.07 -60.92
CA ASN A 221 -39.03 -17.37 -60.87
C ASN A 221 -38.20 -16.09 -60.70
N ASN A 222 -38.50 -15.04 -61.47
CA ASN A 222 -37.80 -13.76 -61.33
C ASN A 222 -37.98 -13.16 -59.93
N LYS A 223 -39.19 -13.25 -59.37
CA LYS A 223 -39.47 -12.80 -58.00
C LYS A 223 -38.70 -13.63 -56.97
N LYS A 224 -38.68 -14.97 -57.10
CA LYS A 224 -37.93 -15.87 -56.22
C LYS A 224 -36.42 -15.61 -56.27
N ILE A 225 -35.87 -15.38 -57.46
CA ILE A 225 -34.45 -15.03 -57.64
C ILE A 225 -34.15 -13.70 -56.93
N ALA A 226 -34.97 -12.67 -57.13
CA ALA A 226 -34.78 -11.39 -56.46
C ALA A 226 -34.90 -11.50 -54.93
N GLU A 227 -35.85 -12.26 -54.42
CA GLU A 227 -35.99 -12.53 -52.99
C GLU A 227 -34.80 -13.31 -52.42
N MET A 228 -34.32 -14.33 -53.14
CA MET A 228 -33.16 -15.12 -52.74
C MET A 228 -31.87 -14.30 -52.74
N GLN A 229 -31.65 -13.46 -53.75
CA GLN A 229 -30.53 -12.51 -53.81
C GLN A 229 -30.58 -11.55 -52.63
N ALA A 230 -31.75 -10.96 -52.35
CA ALA A 230 -31.90 -10.05 -51.22
C ALA A 230 -31.60 -10.75 -49.89
N VAL A 231 -32.07 -11.99 -49.68
CA VAL A 231 -31.78 -12.78 -48.47
C VAL A 231 -30.28 -13.10 -48.36
N TYR A 232 -29.64 -13.46 -49.47
CA TYR A 232 -28.20 -13.71 -49.52
C TYR A 232 -27.38 -12.46 -49.15
N ASP A 233 -27.72 -11.31 -49.74
CA ASP A 233 -27.07 -10.02 -49.46
C ASP A 233 -27.25 -9.59 -47.99
N LEU A 234 -28.42 -9.85 -47.40
CA LEU A 234 -28.64 -9.62 -45.98
C LEU A 234 -27.74 -10.50 -45.12
N LYS A 235 -27.64 -11.79 -45.45
CA LYS A 235 -26.80 -12.73 -44.69
C LYS A 235 -25.33 -12.30 -44.73
N GLN A 236 -24.84 -11.85 -45.89
CA GLN A 236 -23.51 -11.26 -46.05
C GLN A 236 -23.33 -10.03 -45.14
N LYS A 237 -24.24 -9.05 -45.23
CA LYS A 237 -24.18 -7.83 -44.41
C LYS A 237 -24.30 -8.10 -42.92
N GLU A 238 -25.13 -9.03 -42.49
CA GLU A 238 -25.29 -9.39 -41.08
C GLU A 238 -24.01 -10.04 -40.53
N GLN A 239 -23.35 -10.87 -41.33
CA GLN A 239 -22.06 -11.47 -40.98
C GLN A 239 -20.96 -10.41 -40.86
N GLU A 240 -20.92 -9.43 -41.77
CA GLU A 240 -20.01 -8.28 -41.70
C GLU A 240 -20.27 -7.36 -40.49
N ILE A 241 -21.53 -7.05 -40.20
CA ILE A 241 -21.90 -6.24 -39.02
C ILE A 241 -21.50 -6.97 -37.75
N THR A 242 -21.73 -8.28 -37.68
CA THR A 242 -21.38 -9.09 -36.51
C THR A 242 -19.87 -9.12 -36.30
N SER A 243 -19.08 -9.36 -37.36
CA SER A 243 -17.62 -9.35 -37.27
C SER A 243 -17.06 -7.98 -36.89
N SER A 244 -17.63 -6.91 -37.45
CA SER A 244 -17.29 -5.51 -37.09
C SER A 244 -17.61 -5.19 -35.63
N ARG A 245 -18.78 -5.61 -35.13
CA ARG A 245 -19.16 -5.46 -33.70
C ARG A 245 -18.18 -6.17 -32.78
N VAL A 246 -17.80 -7.40 -33.11
CA VAL A 246 -16.81 -8.17 -32.33
C VAL A 246 -15.46 -7.45 -32.32
N SER A 247 -14.98 -6.99 -33.47
CA SER A 247 -13.73 -6.24 -33.56
C SER A 247 -13.76 -4.94 -32.74
N ASN A 248 -14.84 -4.17 -32.83
CA ASN A 248 -15.04 -2.95 -32.05
C ASN A 248 -15.12 -3.23 -30.54
N PHE A 249 -15.76 -4.31 -30.14
CA PHE A 249 -15.82 -4.76 -28.74
C PHE A 249 -14.42 -5.13 -28.21
N LEU A 250 -13.63 -5.86 -28.99
CA LEU A 250 -12.25 -6.18 -28.63
C LEU A 250 -11.38 -4.92 -28.53
N LYS A 251 -11.54 -3.99 -29.48
CA LYS A 251 -10.82 -2.70 -29.48
C LYS A 251 -11.14 -1.86 -28.24
N THR A 252 -12.41 -1.76 -27.87
CA THR A 252 -12.84 -1.03 -26.66
C THR A 252 -12.34 -1.70 -25.38
N LYS A 253 -12.38 -3.04 -25.29
CA LYS A 253 -11.79 -3.78 -24.17
C LYS A 253 -10.28 -3.55 -24.05
N ASN A 254 -9.56 -3.57 -25.17
CA ASN A 254 -8.12 -3.32 -25.21
C ASN A 254 -7.80 -1.88 -24.76
N LEU A 255 -8.54 -0.88 -25.25
CA LEU A 255 -8.39 0.52 -24.83
C LEU A 255 -8.62 0.68 -23.32
N PHE A 256 -9.66 0.06 -22.76
CA PHE A 256 -9.92 0.10 -21.32
C PHE A 256 -8.77 -0.54 -20.52
N SER A 257 -8.24 -1.66 -21.00
CA SER A 257 -7.11 -2.34 -20.36
C SER A 257 -5.82 -1.52 -20.42
N ALA A 258 -5.53 -0.86 -21.55
CA ALA A 258 -4.37 0.01 -21.72
C ALA A 258 -4.48 1.25 -20.83
N ASN A 259 -5.66 1.90 -20.80
CA ASN A 259 -5.92 3.05 -19.94
C ASN A 259 -5.76 2.69 -18.45
N ARG A 260 -6.17 1.48 -18.05
CA ARG A 260 -5.95 0.96 -16.69
C ARG A 260 -4.47 0.82 -16.36
N GLN A 261 -3.61 0.42 -17.30
CA GLN A 261 -2.16 0.33 -17.08
C GLN A 261 -1.53 1.72 -16.90
N VAL A 262 -1.89 2.69 -17.75
CA VAL A 262 -1.41 4.07 -17.64
C VAL A 262 -1.82 4.70 -16.31
N ASN A 263 -3.07 4.54 -15.89
CA ASN A 263 -3.56 5.07 -14.61
C ASN A 263 -2.85 4.45 -13.40
N ARG A 264 -2.48 3.16 -13.46
CA ARG A 264 -1.66 2.53 -12.40
C ARG A 264 -0.25 3.12 -12.35
N GLY A 265 0.37 3.38 -13.51
CA GLY A 265 1.66 4.05 -13.59
C GLY A 265 1.64 5.46 -13.00
N LEU A 266 0.63 6.27 -13.35
CA LEU A 266 0.43 7.62 -12.80
C LEU A 266 0.24 7.59 -11.28
N PHE A 267 -0.54 6.65 -10.76
CA PHE A 267 -0.73 6.49 -9.32
C PHE A 267 0.58 6.16 -8.59
N LEU A 268 1.37 5.21 -9.11
CA LEU A 268 2.67 4.85 -8.53
C LEU A 268 3.65 6.04 -8.57
N PHE A 269 3.65 6.81 -9.65
CA PHE A 269 4.47 8.02 -9.76
C PHE A 269 4.07 9.09 -8.73
N ALA A 270 2.77 9.30 -8.51
CA ALA A 270 2.28 10.23 -7.49
C ALA A 270 2.67 9.78 -6.06
N VAL A 271 2.61 8.48 -5.77
CA VAL A 271 3.06 7.91 -4.48
C VAL A 271 4.56 8.11 -4.29
N LEU A 272 5.37 7.90 -5.33
CA LEU A 272 6.81 8.13 -5.28
C LEU A 272 7.14 9.60 -4.96
N LEU A 273 6.45 10.54 -5.61
CA LEU A 273 6.61 11.98 -5.33
C LEU A 273 6.21 12.34 -3.90
N LEU A 274 5.16 11.72 -3.36
CA LEU A 274 4.76 11.91 -1.97
C LEU A 274 5.83 11.38 -1.00
N ILE A 275 6.40 10.21 -1.26
CA ILE A 275 7.48 9.65 -0.43
C ILE A 275 8.71 10.56 -0.46
N LEU A 276 9.08 11.05 -1.65
CA LEU A 276 10.20 11.99 -1.80
C LEU A 276 9.95 13.30 -1.04
N SER A 277 8.73 13.85 -1.08
CA SER A 277 8.40 15.09 -0.36
C SER A 277 8.44 14.91 1.16
N VAL A 278 7.90 13.80 1.67
CA VAL A 278 7.95 13.46 3.10
C VAL A 278 9.39 13.24 3.55
N THR A 279 10.19 12.53 2.77
CA THR A 279 11.61 12.29 3.05
C THR A 279 12.38 13.61 3.09
N TYR A 280 12.14 14.50 2.13
CA TYR A 280 12.75 15.83 2.10
C TYR A 280 12.39 16.67 3.34
N LEU A 281 11.11 16.69 3.73
CA LEU A 281 10.66 17.37 4.95
C LEU A 281 11.30 16.78 6.22
N PHE A 282 11.44 15.45 6.28
CA PHE A 282 12.10 14.78 7.40
C PHE A 282 13.59 15.14 7.50
N LEU A 283 14.31 15.15 6.37
CA LEU A 283 15.73 15.51 6.31
C LEU A 283 16.00 16.97 6.69
N THR A 284 15.12 17.89 6.29
CA THR A 284 15.26 19.31 6.66
C THR A 284 14.99 19.54 8.14
N LYS A 285 13.97 18.87 8.71
CA LYS A 285 13.67 18.93 10.14
C LYS A 285 14.79 18.35 11.00
N THR A 286 15.32 17.18 10.65
CA THR A 286 16.44 16.55 11.37
C THR A 286 17.70 17.42 11.34
N LYS A 287 18.05 18.00 10.18
CA LYS A 287 19.17 18.97 10.11
C LYS A 287 18.97 20.17 11.04
N LYS A 288 17.76 20.71 11.13
CA LYS A 288 17.46 21.86 12.01
C LYS A 288 17.59 21.47 13.49
N VAL A 289 17.04 20.32 13.88
CA VAL A 289 17.15 19.79 15.25
C VAL A 289 18.62 19.56 15.62
N ASN A 290 19.40 18.94 14.75
CA ASN A 290 20.82 18.68 15.00
C ASN A 290 21.65 19.97 15.13
N ARG A 291 21.32 21.04 14.39
CA ARG A 291 21.98 22.35 14.58
C ARG A 291 21.71 22.92 15.97
N VAL A 292 20.46 22.87 16.42
CA VAL A 292 20.08 23.34 17.76
C VAL A 292 20.77 22.51 18.84
N LEU A 293 20.83 21.18 18.68
CA LEU A 293 21.55 20.31 19.61
C LEU A 293 23.05 20.64 19.65
N ALA A 294 23.69 20.85 18.51
CA ALA A 294 25.11 21.22 18.45
C ALA A 294 25.41 22.59 19.10
N GLU A 295 24.48 23.55 18.99
CA GLU A 295 24.58 24.84 19.70
C GLU A 295 24.44 24.65 21.23
N GLN A 296 23.52 23.79 21.67
CA GLN A 296 23.38 23.46 23.10
C GLN A 296 24.63 22.75 23.66
N GLU A 297 25.21 21.83 22.89
CA GLU A 297 26.41 21.08 23.30
C GLU A 297 27.60 22.03 23.52
N LYS A 298 27.82 22.98 22.60
CA LYS A 298 28.85 24.03 22.77
C LYS A 298 28.64 24.88 24.01
N LEU A 299 27.39 25.22 24.33
CA LEU A 299 27.07 26.02 25.52
C LEU A 299 27.38 25.24 26.80
N ILE A 300 27.07 23.95 26.85
CA ILE A 300 27.37 23.07 27.98
C ILE A 300 28.90 22.96 28.17
N GLU A 301 29.65 22.80 27.09
CA GLU A 301 31.12 22.73 27.14
C GLU A 301 31.74 24.01 27.71
N GLN A 302 31.24 25.19 27.29
CA GLN A 302 31.66 26.48 27.86
C GLN A 302 31.36 26.58 29.37
N GLN A 303 30.17 26.17 29.81
CA GLN A 303 29.81 26.17 31.23
C GLN A 303 30.71 25.25 32.07
N GLN A 304 31.05 24.07 31.55
CA GLN A 304 31.98 23.15 32.22
C GLN A 304 33.41 23.69 32.29
N GLY A 305 33.86 24.46 31.29
CA GLY A 305 35.14 25.16 31.32
C GLY A 305 35.25 26.13 32.50
N VAL A 306 34.24 26.99 32.67
CA VAL A 306 34.19 27.98 33.77
C VAL A 306 34.16 27.31 35.14
N ILE A 307 33.43 26.20 35.30
CA ILE A 307 33.37 25.45 36.56
C ILE A 307 34.76 24.89 36.94
N ARG A 308 35.51 24.35 35.97
CA ARG A 308 36.88 23.84 36.20
C ARG A 308 37.83 24.94 36.67
N GLU A 309 37.76 26.11 36.04
CA GLU A 309 38.60 27.27 36.40
C GLU A 309 38.32 27.72 37.84
N ASN A 310 37.05 27.83 38.23
CA ASN A 310 36.66 28.18 39.60
C ASN A 310 37.15 27.14 40.63
N HIS A 311 37.08 25.85 40.31
CA HIS A 311 37.63 24.80 41.17
C HIS A 311 39.15 24.92 41.35
N PHE A 312 39.88 25.25 40.28
CA PHE A 312 41.32 25.48 40.36
C PHE A 312 41.66 26.69 41.24
N LEU A 313 40.87 27.76 41.13
CA LEU A 313 41.02 28.97 41.93
C LEU A 313 40.80 28.69 43.42
N LEU A 314 39.75 27.92 43.77
CA LEU A 314 39.45 27.54 45.16
C LEU A 314 40.57 26.68 45.78
N ALA A 315 41.08 25.69 45.05
CA ALA A 315 42.18 24.86 45.53
C ALA A 315 43.46 25.67 45.83
N ARG A 316 43.66 26.81 45.15
CA ARG A 316 44.78 27.73 45.38
C ARG A 316 44.61 28.59 46.64
N TYR A 317 43.37 28.90 47.03
CA TYR A 317 43.08 29.67 48.25
C TYR A 317 43.10 28.81 49.53
N GLU A 318 42.82 27.51 49.43
CA GLU A 318 42.76 26.62 50.61
C GLU A 318 44.15 26.26 51.20
N THR A 319 45.25 26.53 50.51
CA THR A 319 46.63 26.37 51.02
C THR A 319 47.14 27.61 51.77
N GLN A 320 46.34 28.16 52.67
CA GLN A 320 46.83 29.15 53.64
C GLN A 320 47.50 28.44 54.82
N MET A 321 48.50 29.07 55.45
CA MET A 321 49.12 28.58 56.70
C MET A 321 48.03 28.11 57.65
N SER A 322 48.22 26.94 58.27
CA SER A 322 47.39 26.52 59.39
C SER A 322 47.39 27.66 60.42
N PRO A 323 46.25 28.36 60.66
CA PRO A 323 46.21 29.47 61.61
C PRO A 323 46.72 29.04 62.99
N HIS A 324 46.55 27.76 63.29
CA HIS A 324 47.06 27.07 64.47
C HIS A 324 48.60 27.11 64.59
N PHE A 325 49.38 27.03 63.50
CA PHE A 325 50.85 27.13 63.57
C PHE A 325 51.32 28.53 64.01
N ILE A 326 50.68 29.59 63.50
CA ILE A 326 50.96 30.98 63.88
C ILE A 326 50.66 31.19 65.36
N PHE A 327 49.46 30.79 65.80
CA PHE A 327 49.06 30.91 67.21
C PHE A 327 49.99 30.11 68.14
N ASN A 328 50.40 28.89 67.76
CA ASN A 328 51.26 28.07 68.60
C ASN A 328 52.72 28.58 68.67
N SER A 329 53.22 29.14 67.57
CA SER A 329 54.56 29.76 67.55
C SER A 329 54.59 31.02 68.43
N LEU A 330 53.52 31.82 68.40
CA LEU A 330 53.35 32.99 69.28
C LEU A 330 53.24 32.61 70.76
N ASN A 331 52.55 31.51 71.10
CA ASN A 331 52.50 31.00 72.48
C ASN A 331 53.89 30.58 73.00
N GLY A 332 54.71 29.94 72.16
CA GLY A 332 56.10 29.59 72.50
C GLY A 332 56.99 30.81 72.76
N ILE A 333 56.78 31.88 71.98
CA ILE A 333 57.44 33.18 72.19
C ILE A 333 56.98 33.82 73.50
N GLN A 334 55.69 33.78 73.81
CA GLN A 334 55.12 34.30 75.06
C GLN A 334 55.75 33.64 76.30
N HIS A 335 55.99 32.32 76.26
CA HIS A 335 56.68 31.61 77.34
C HIS A 335 58.13 32.07 77.55
N LEU A 336 58.86 32.39 76.47
CA LEU A 336 60.24 32.89 76.54
C LEU A 336 60.31 34.33 77.07
N VAL A 337 59.33 35.17 76.75
CA VAL A 337 59.17 36.51 77.34
C VAL A 337 59.01 36.43 78.86
N VAL A 338 58.18 35.48 79.34
CA VAL A 338 57.96 35.26 80.78
C VAL A 338 59.18 34.64 81.47
N SER A 339 59.95 33.80 80.77
CA SER A 339 61.12 33.09 81.30
C SER A 339 62.41 33.93 81.35
N GLY A 340 62.40 35.17 80.86
CA GLY A 340 63.54 36.11 80.96
C GLY A 340 64.75 35.83 80.06
N LYS A 341 64.67 34.86 79.14
CA LYS A 341 65.77 34.49 78.23
C LYS A 341 65.78 35.35 76.96
N LYS A 342 66.37 36.54 77.06
CA LYS A 342 66.31 37.58 76.01
C LYS A 342 66.96 37.17 74.68
N GLU A 343 68.08 36.45 74.72
CA GLU A 343 68.82 36.05 73.51
C GLU A 343 68.08 34.97 72.70
N GLU A 344 67.56 33.95 73.38
CA GLU A 344 66.73 32.88 72.78
C GLU A 344 65.41 33.44 72.19
N LEU A 345 64.84 34.44 72.85
CA LEU A 345 63.64 35.15 72.37
C LEU A 345 63.90 35.90 71.05
N VAL A 346 64.98 36.68 70.97
CA VAL A 346 65.32 37.47 69.75
C VAL A 346 65.65 36.55 68.58
N GLN A 347 66.44 35.51 68.82
CA GLN A 347 66.77 34.52 67.79
C GLN A 347 65.52 33.84 67.23
N ARG A 348 64.57 33.50 68.10
CA ARG A 348 63.32 32.84 67.71
C ARG A 348 62.35 33.75 66.97
N LEU A 349 62.31 35.04 67.32
CA LEU A 349 61.52 36.05 66.60
C LEU A 349 62.05 36.25 65.18
N ASN A 350 63.37 36.38 65.00
CA ASN A 350 63.97 36.54 63.69
C ASN A 350 63.71 35.31 62.80
N LEU A 351 63.84 34.10 63.37
CA LEU A 351 63.55 32.86 62.65
C LEU A 351 62.08 32.77 62.22
N LEU A 352 61.14 33.21 63.07
CA LEU A 352 59.72 33.26 62.73
C LEU A 352 59.42 34.32 61.66
N GLU A 353 60.04 35.50 61.74
CA GLU A 353 59.89 36.56 60.73
C GLU A 353 60.39 36.08 59.37
N ASP A 354 61.56 35.47 59.32
CA ASP A 354 62.13 34.92 58.08
C ASP A 354 61.26 33.81 57.51
N LEU A 355 60.74 32.91 58.35
CA LEU A 355 59.82 31.86 57.93
C LEU A 355 58.52 32.45 57.34
N MET A 356 57.97 33.49 57.97
CA MET A 356 56.76 34.19 57.49
C MET A 356 56.99 34.86 56.13
N LYS A 357 58.11 35.56 55.99
CA LYS A 357 58.50 36.18 54.71
C LYS A 357 58.67 35.14 53.62
N MET A 358 59.37 34.03 53.89
CA MET A 358 59.55 32.93 52.95
C MET A 358 58.21 32.26 52.60
N HIS A 359 57.32 32.07 53.57
CA HIS A 359 55.98 31.52 53.32
C HIS A 359 55.21 32.41 52.33
N PHE A 360 55.08 33.70 52.61
CA PHE A 360 54.34 34.61 51.72
C PHE A 360 54.96 34.76 50.33
N GLN A 361 56.29 34.76 50.24
CA GLN A 361 56.99 34.83 48.94
C GLN A 361 56.82 33.55 48.12
N ASN A 362 56.67 32.40 48.78
CA ASN A 362 56.50 31.11 48.11
C ASN A 362 55.03 30.79 47.79
N THR A 363 54.07 31.55 48.33
CA THR A 363 52.64 31.42 48.01
C THR A 363 52.34 32.05 46.65
N GLY A 364 51.92 31.24 45.68
CA GLY A 364 51.43 31.72 44.37
C GLY A 364 52.43 31.65 43.21
N ILE A 365 53.62 31.07 43.42
CA ILE A 365 54.57 30.71 42.36
C ILE A 365 54.42 29.23 41.95
N ASN A 366 54.62 28.94 40.66
CA ASN A 366 54.38 27.60 40.08
C ASN A 366 55.52 26.59 40.35
N GLY A 367 56.69 27.05 40.79
CA GLY A 367 57.83 26.22 41.14
C GLY A 367 58.84 26.97 42.00
N LEU A 368 59.37 26.29 43.02
CA LEU A 368 60.37 26.80 43.95
C LEU A 368 61.63 25.93 43.86
N SER A 369 62.83 26.52 43.90
CA SER A 369 64.05 25.70 43.89
C SER A 369 64.10 24.79 45.12
N LEU A 370 64.57 23.56 44.95
CA LEU A 370 64.71 22.59 46.02
C LEU A 370 65.54 23.18 47.19
N ALA A 371 66.58 23.96 46.88
CA ALA A 371 67.38 24.67 47.88
C ALA A 371 66.55 25.63 48.75
N LYS A 372 65.61 26.38 48.14
CA LYS A 372 64.73 27.31 48.86
C LYS A 372 63.67 26.57 49.67
N GLU A 373 63.08 25.50 49.14
CA GLU A 373 62.14 24.65 49.90
C GLU A 373 62.85 24.01 51.10
N MET A 374 64.05 23.44 50.92
CA MET A 374 64.83 22.87 52.01
C MET A 374 65.17 23.90 53.08
N ARG A 375 65.53 25.13 52.69
CA ARG A 375 65.79 26.22 53.64
C ARG A 375 64.53 26.54 54.45
N PHE A 376 63.37 26.62 53.80
CA PHE A 376 62.10 26.82 54.46
C PHE A 376 61.76 25.69 55.44
N LEU A 377 61.88 24.43 55.02
CA LEU A 377 61.57 23.26 55.86
C LEU A 377 62.53 23.11 57.05
N LYS A 378 63.82 23.46 56.88
CA LYS A 378 64.79 23.50 57.98
C LYS A 378 64.39 24.53 59.03
N SER A 379 64.15 25.78 58.61
CA SER A 379 63.68 26.84 59.51
C SER A 379 62.37 26.47 60.21
N TYR A 380 61.46 25.79 59.50
CA TYR A 380 60.21 25.28 60.06
C TYR A 380 60.47 24.26 61.19
N LEU A 381 61.29 23.23 60.93
CA LEU A 381 61.63 22.20 61.91
C LEU A 381 62.42 22.77 63.10
N ASP A 382 63.28 23.76 62.88
CA ASP A 382 64.00 24.46 63.96
C ASP A 382 63.01 25.15 64.94
N ILE A 383 61.99 25.85 64.41
CA ILE A 383 60.95 26.48 65.26
C ILE A 383 60.16 25.44 66.04
N GLU A 384 59.79 24.33 65.40
CA GLU A 384 59.06 23.22 66.02
C GLU A 384 59.90 22.50 67.09
N MET A 385 61.17 22.23 66.81
CA MET A 385 62.13 21.59 67.73
C MET A 385 62.31 22.44 69.00
N LEU A 386 62.54 23.74 68.83
CA LEU A 386 62.62 24.69 69.94
C LEU A 386 61.30 24.78 70.71
N ARG A 387 60.14 24.48 70.10
CA ARG A 387 58.82 24.60 70.75
C ARG A 387 58.62 23.46 71.74
N PHE A 388 59.19 22.32 71.41
CA PHE A 388 59.18 21.14 72.25
C PHE A 388 60.50 20.95 72.98
N SER A 389 61.24 22.03 73.28
CA SER A 389 62.45 21.99 74.11
C SER A 389 63.50 20.97 73.63
N ASN A 390 63.73 20.90 72.32
CA ASN A 390 64.67 19.97 71.66
C ASN A 390 64.32 18.48 71.84
N TYR A 391 63.02 18.17 71.95
CA TYR A 391 62.52 16.80 72.11
C TYR A 391 62.83 15.85 70.94
N PHE A 392 63.12 16.39 69.76
CA PHE A 392 63.47 15.60 68.59
C PHE A 392 64.65 16.22 67.83
N GLU A 393 65.40 15.37 67.13
CA GLU A 393 66.46 15.76 66.20
C GLU A 393 65.98 15.56 64.76
N PHE A 394 66.53 16.32 63.83
CA PHE A 394 66.25 16.12 62.41
C PHE A 394 67.52 16.22 61.57
N ASP A 395 67.52 15.51 60.43
CA ASP A 395 68.60 15.54 59.46
C ASP A 395 68.06 15.64 58.03
N PHE A 396 68.79 16.37 57.19
CA PHE A 396 68.50 16.54 55.77
C PHE A 396 69.67 16.01 54.94
N GLU A 397 69.43 14.94 54.22
CA GLU A 397 70.40 14.30 53.34
C GLU A 397 70.01 14.57 51.88
N ILE A 398 71.00 14.91 51.05
CA ILE A 398 70.83 15.08 49.61
C ILE A 398 71.87 14.22 48.89
N ASP A 399 71.42 13.49 47.87
CA ASP A 399 72.32 12.68 47.06
C ASP A 399 73.29 13.55 46.25
N LYS A 400 74.56 13.13 46.13
CA LYS A 400 75.66 13.95 45.60
C LYS A 400 75.50 14.33 44.12
N GLY A 401 74.58 13.68 43.40
CA GLY A 401 74.25 13.95 42.00
C GLY A 401 73.15 14.99 41.77
N LEU A 402 72.54 15.55 42.83
CA LEU A 402 71.44 16.51 42.72
C LEU A 402 71.93 17.96 42.81
N ASP A 403 71.59 18.78 41.81
CA ASP A 403 71.75 20.24 41.89
C ASP A 403 70.49 20.88 42.47
N SER A 404 70.54 21.21 43.76
CA SER A 404 69.38 21.76 44.49
C SER A 404 68.95 23.16 44.02
N GLU A 405 69.81 23.92 43.32
CA GLU A 405 69.47 25.28 42.87
C GLU A 405 68.67 25.28 41.56
N SER A 406 68.91 24.33 40.67
CA SER A 406 68.24 24.25 39.36
C SER A 406 66.95 23.42 39.35
N LEU A 407 66.76 22.56 40.35
CA LEU A 407 65.57 21.70 40.47
C LEU A 407 64.38 22.48 41.04
N LEU A 408 63.30 22.58 40.27
CA LEU A 408 62.05 23.21 40.72
C LEU A 408 61.08 22.15 41.23
N ILE A 409 60.53 22.40 42.41
CA ILE A 409 59.46 21.60 43.02
C ILE A 409 58.28 22.48 43.39
N PRO A 410 57.06 21.93 43.42
CA PRO A 410 55.88 22.69 43.84
C PRO A 410 56.01 23.06 45.32
N PRO A 411 55.84 24.34 45.69
CA PRO A 411 56.06 24.78 47.07
C PRO A 411 55.00 24.19 48.01
N MET A 412 55.42 23.98 49.27
CA MET A 412 54.54 23.63 50.39
C MET A 412 53.81 22.27 50.27
N ILE A 413 54.37 21.32 49.53
CA ILE A 413 53.86 19.94 49.51
C ILE A 413 54.46 19.10 50.65
N ILE A 414 55.71 19.37 51.03
CA ILE A 414 56.46 18.52 51.98
C ILE A 414 56.11 18.85 53.44
N GLN A 415 55.90 20.13 53.77
CA GLN A 415 55.62 20.61 55.13
C GLN A 415 54.51 19.82 55.87
N PRO A 416 53.34 19.53 55.29
CA PRO A 416 52.27 18.83 56.02
C PRO A 416 52.64 17.41 56.46
N PHE A 417 53.55 16.76 55.72
CA PHE A 417 54.03 15.42 56.10
C PHE A 417 55.01 15.51 57.29
N LEU A 418 55.83 16.57 57.37
CA LEU A 418 56.65 16.86 58.54
C LEU A 418 55.78 17.21 59.77
N GLU A 419 54.72 17.99 59.57
CA GLU A 419 53.72 18.30 60.61
C GLU A 419 53.09 17.03 61.19
N ASN A 420 52.72 16.09 60.32
CA ASN A 420 52.17 14.81 60.75
C ASN A 420 53.21 13.96 61.48
N SER A 421 54.46 13.96 61.01
CA SER A 421 55.57 13.23 61.64
C SER A 421 55.78 13.70 63.09
N ILE A 422 55.77 15.03 63.33
CA ILE A 422 55.91 15.60 64.67
C ILE A 422 54.67 15.31 65.52
N ASN A 423 53.49 15.73 65.06
CA ASN A 423 52.29 15.76 65.90
C ASN A 423 51.70 14.37 66.17
N HIS A 424 51.83 13.43 65.24
CA HIS A 424 51.23 12.10 65.33
C HIS A 424 52.25 10.98 65.47
N GLY A 425 53.47 11.17 64.96
CA GLY A 425 54.56 10.23 65.16
C GLY A 425 55.27 10.44 66.49
N LEU A 426 55.87 11.63 66.69
CA LEU A 426 56.86 11.85 67.76
C LEU A 426 56.27 12.31 69.10
N LEU A 427 55.37 13.30 69.12
CA LEU A 427 54.83 13.84 70.38
C LEU A 427 54.13 12.81 71.28
N PRO A 428 53.45 11.78 70.76
CA PRO A 428 52.85 10.73 71.61
C PRO A 428 53.87 9.74 72.20
N LYS A 429 55.12 9.74 71.73
CA LYS A 429 56.21 8.92 72.26
C LYS A 429 56.75 9.53 73.56
N ILE A 430 57.41 8.73 74.41
CA ILE A 430 57.98 9.20 75.69
C ILE A 430 59.48 9.50 75.57
N ASN A 431 60.19 8.76 74.72
CA ASN A 431 61.62 8.93 74.47
C ASN A 431 61.79 9.60 73.10
N GLY A 432 62.50 10.72 73.05
CA GLY A 432 62.63 11.64 71.91
C GLY A 432 62.70 11.06 70.49
N GLY A 433 62.48 11.95 69.53
CA GLY A 433 62.27 11.59 68.13
C GLY A 433 63.44 11.87 67.20
N LYS A 434 63.48 11.20 66.05
CA LYS A 434 64.35 11.52 64.92
C LYS A 434 63.53 11.59 63.64
N ILE A 435 63.71 12.67 62.87
CA ILE A 435 63.15 12.85 61.53
C ILE A 435 64.30 12.89 60.53
N ARG A 436 64.27 12.04 59.51
CA ARG A 436 65.20 12.08 58.38
C ARG A 436 64.44 12.50 57.13
N VAL A 437 64.95 13.50 56.42
CA VAL A 437 64.46 13.88 55.09
C VAL A 437 65.56 13.63 54.07
N LEU A 438 65.32 12.69 53.15
CA LEU A 438 66.27 12.31 52.11
C LEU A 438 65.71 12.73 50.74
N PHE A 439 66.53 13.45 49.97
CA PHE A 439 66.27 13.74 48.56
C PHE A 439 67.21 12.90 47.68
N SER A 440 66.64 12.08 46.80
CA SER A 440 67.38 11.21 45.89
C SER A 440 66.77 11.21 44.49
N LEU A 441 67.58 10.86 43.49
CA LEU A 441 67.08 10.57 42.14
C LEU A 441 66.46 9.18 42.11
N PHE A 442 65.28 9.06 41.53
CA PHE A 442 64.59 7.79 41.39
C PHE A 442 64.01 7.67 40.00
N SER A 443 64.28 6.54 39.33
CA SER A 443 63.69 6.22 38.04
C SER A 443 62.65 5.13 38.22
N SER A 444 61.39 5.43 37.88
CA SER A 444 60.28 4.47 37.90
C SER A 444 59.60 4.51 36.55
N ASP A 445 59.36 3.34 35.95
CA ASP A 445 58.62 3.21 34.69
C ASP A 445 59.19 4.07 33.54
N GLY A 446 60.52 4.29 33.53
CA GLY A 446 61.23 5.08 32.52
C GLY A 446 61.10 6.61 32.69
N ILE A 447 60.68 7.09 33.85
CA ILE A 447 60.58 8.51 34.19
C ILE A 447 61.55 8.81 35.34
N ASP A 448 62.49 9.73 35.10
CA ASP A 448 63.38 10.23 36.14
C ASP A 448 62.65 11.26 37.01
N CYS A 449 62.62 11.00 38.31
CA CYS A 449 61.87 11.75 39.30
C CYS A 449 62.80 12.18 40.44
N LEU A 450 62.47 13.30 41.08
CA LEU A 450 62.98 13.61 42.40
C LEU A 450 62.15 12.88 43.44
N LYS A 451 62.79 12.02 44.23
CA LYS A 451 62.17 11.30 45.35
C LYS A 451 62.51 12.03 46.65
N CYS A 452 61.47 12.40 47.40
CA CYS A 452 61.59 12.90 48.76
C CYS A 452 61.08 11.84 49.73
N GLU A 453 61.94 11.37 50.62
CA GLU A 453 61.61 10.42 51.67
C GLU A 453 61.68 11.08 53.04
N ILE A 454 60.57 11.06 53.76
CA ILE A 454 60.44 11.60 55.10
C ILE A 454 60.22 10.41 56.03
N SER A 455 61.23 10.09 56.84
CA SER A 455 61.19 8.97 57.79
C SER A 455 61.21 9.50 59.22
N ASP A 456 60.26 9.07 60.04
CA ASP A 456 60.23 9.33 61.48
C ASP A 456 60.32 8.02 62.27
N ASN A 457 60.87 8.07 63.48
CA ASN A 457 60.93 6.92 64.40
C ASN A 457 59.81 6.95 65.46
N GLY A 458 58.65 7.48 65.10
CA GLY A 458 57.49 7.66 65.97
C GLY A 458 56.74 6.36 66.30
N ILE A 459 55.54 6.51 66.86
CA ILE A 459 54.70 5.39 67.31
C ILE A 459 54.05 4.55 66.19
N GLY A 460 54.20 4.97 64.93
CA GLY A 460 53.59 4.33 63.77
C GLY A 460 52.09 4.63 63.57
N ARG A 461 51.58 4.35 62.36
CA ARG A 461 50.23 4.77 61.95
C ARG A 461 49.10 4.08 62.72
N LYS A 462 49.22 2.77 63.00
CA LYS A 462 48.19 2.01 63.71
C LYS A 462 47.94 2.58 65.12
N ALA A 463 49.00 2.88 65.86
CA ALA A 463 48.91 3.50 67.17
C ALA A 463 48.42 4.96 67.11
N ALA A 464 48.86 5.72 66.10
CA ALA A 464 48.39 7.09 65.88
C ALA A 464 46.89 7.17 65.54
N ALA A 465 46.35 6.19 64.80
CA ALA A 465 44.93 6.09 64.47
C ALA A 465 44.06 5.82 65.72
N ILE A 466 44.48 4.88 66.58
CA ILE A 466 43.81 4.59 67.87
C ILE A 466 43.79 5.84 68.77
N ASN A 467 44.88 6.60 68.81
CA ASN A 467 44.96 7.84 69.57
C ASN A 467 44.11 8.98 68.98
N ALA A 468 43.90 8.99 67.66
CA ALA A 468 43.06 9.98 66.98
C ALA A 468 41.56 9.73 67.21
N GLU A 469 41.12 8.47 67.25
CA GLU A 469 39.73 8.09 67.56
C GLU A 469 39.34 8.51 68.99
N LYS A 470 40.25 8.33 69.97
CA LYS A 470 40.06 8.81 71.35
C LYS A 470 39.90 10.34 71.44
N LYS A 471 40.42 11.11 70.48
CA LYS A 471 40.38 12.59 70.46
C LYS A 471 39.28 13.19 69.56
N ARG A 472 38.35 12.39 69.00
CA ARG A 472 37.20 12.84 68.16
C ARG A 472 37.53 14.01 67.21
N SER A 473 38.56 13.86 66.38
CA SER A 473 38.92 14.87 65.36
C SER A 473 38.41 14.44 63.99
N THR A 474 37.30 15.04 63.54
CA THR A 474 36.64 14.80 62.23
C THR A 474 37.22 15.62 61.07
N HIS A 475 38.22 16.48 61.32
CA HIS A 475 38.76 17.42 60.32
C HIS A 475 39.98 16.92 59.53
N LYS A 476 40.54 15.75 59.86
CA LYS A 476 41.84 15.28 59.34
C LYS A 476 41.86 14.74 57.91
N SER A 477 40.75 14.20 57.41
CA SER A 477 40.73 13.53 56.10
C SER A 477 40.86 14.50 54.91
N LYS A 478 40.37 15.73 55.05
CA LYS A 478 40.38 16.72 53.95
C LYS A 478 41.77 17.27 53.62
N ALA A 479 42.65 17.46 54.60
CA ALA A 479 43.96 18.07 54.37
C ALA A 479 44.88 17.17 53.52
N ILE A 480 44.89 15.86 53.79
CA ILE A 480 45.68 14.89 53.02
C ILE A 480 45.07 14.71 51.62
N GLU A 481 43.75 14.71 51.49
CA GLU A 481 43.04 14.65 50.19
C GLU A 481 43.38 15.85 49.30
N ILE A 482 43.43 17.06 49.86
CA ILE A 482 43.86 18.27 49.15
C ILE A 482 45.31 18.15 48.65
N ILE A 483 46.22 17.64 49.49
CA ILE A 483 47.63 17.47 49.09
C ILE A 483 47.77 16.38 48.02
N GLN A 484 47.04 15.27 48.15
CA GLN A 484 47.00 14.21 47.14
C GLN A 484 46.48 14.74 45.79
N ASN A 485 45.46 15.59 45.81
CA ASN A 485 44.94 16.25 44.62
C ASN A 485 45.97 17.23 44.02
N ARG A 486 46.72 17.98 44.85
CA ARG A 486 47.81 18.86 44.36
C ARG A 486 48.95 18.07 43.72
N ILE A 487 49.38 16.97 44.33
CA ILE A 487 50.40 16.08 43.75
C ILE A 487 49.89 15.51 42.41
N ARG A 488 48.63 15.07 42.36
CA ARG A 488 48.00 14.58 41.13
C ARG A 488 48.01 15.62 40.01
N LEU A 489 47.52 16.83 40.30
CA LEU A 489 47.47 17.93 39.32
C LEU A 489 48.87 18.29 38.82
N TYR A 490 49.88 18.31 39.69
CA TYR A 490 51.25 18.60 39.29
C TYR A 490 51.81 17.54 38.32
N TRP A 491 51.45 16.28 38.52
CA TRP A 491 51.78 15.20 37.58
C TRP A 491 50.99 15.24 36.27
N ASP A 492 49.73 15.72 36.29
CA ASP A 492 48.92 15.90 35.07
C ASP A 492 49.53 16.95 34.12
N PHE A 493 50.25 17.96 34.65
CA PHE A 493 51.02 18.92 33.84
C PHE A 493 52.29 18.33 33.21
N ALA A 494 52.84 17.23 33.72
CA ALA A 494 54.09 16.62 33.26
C ALA A 494 53.89 15.55 32.15
N GLU A 495 52.68 15.40 31.62
CA GLU A 495 52.22 14.46 30.56
C GLU A 495 52.38 12.95 30.86
N LYS A 496 53.29 12.55 31.76
CA LYS A 496 53.49 11.15 32.19
C LYS A 496 53.51 11.06 33.71
N ARG A 497 52.78 10.09 34.28
CA ARG A 497 52.61 9.93 35.74
C ARG A 497 52.96 8.51 36.20
N PRO A 498 53.76 8.33 37.27
CA PRO A 498 54.00 7.03 37.88
C PRO A 498 52.73 6.51 38.57
N LEU A 499 52.60 5.19 38.68
CA LEU A 499 51.40 4.54 39.22
C LEU A 499 51.01 5.02 40.63
N ASN A 500 52.00 5.40 41.45
CA ASN A 500 51.77 5.88 42.80
C ASN A 500 52.75 7.01 43.20
N PRO A 501 52.40 8.30 42.98
CA PRO A 501 53.30 9.43 43.26
C PRO A 501 53.42 9.80 44.74
N LEU A 502 52.61 9.18 45.62
CA LEU A 502 52.67 9.33 47.07
C LEU A 502 52.48 7.96 47.72
N ALA A 503 53.50 7.48 48.43
CA ALA A 503 53.43 6.25 49.21
C ALA A 503 53.67 6.55 50.69
N ILE A 504 52.94 5.87 51.57
CA ILE A 504 53.11 5.98 53.03
C ILE A 504 53.22 4.57 53.59
N ALA A 505 54.39 4.21 54.09
CA ALA A 505 54.71 2.90 54.64
C ALA A 505 55.04 2.99 56.15
N ASP A 506 54.67 1.97 56.93
CA ASP A 506 55.13 1.83 58.32
C ASP A 506 56.50 1.15 58.33
N LEU A 507 57.41 1.63 59.18
CA LEU A 507 58.67 0.96 59.48
C LEU A 507 58.41 -0.05 60.62
N THR A 508 58.88 -1.28 60.49
CA THR A 508 58.70 -2.34 61.50
C THR A 508 60.04 -2.92 61.96
N ASP A 509 60.12 -3.37 63.21
CA ASP A 509 61.24 -4.18 63.70
C ASP A 509 61.12 -5.64 63.24
N SER A 510 62.13 -6.45 63.56
CA SER A 510 62.15 -7.89 63.25
C SER A 510 61.02 -8.70 63.92
N ASN A 511 60.21 -8.08 64.80
CA ASN A 511 59.05 -8.67 65.46
C ASN A 511 57.71 -8.07 64.97
N ASP A 512 57.71 -7.36 63.84
CA ASP A 512 56.55 -6.70 63.22
C ASP A 512 55.90 -5.59 64.08
N ASN A 513 56.61 -5.08 65.10
CA ASN A 513 56.18 -3.90 65.83
C ASN A 513 56.56 -2.64 65.05
N SER A 514 55.65 -1.67 65.00
CA SER A 514 55.91 -0.42 64.29
C SER A 514 56.96 0.42 65.02
N THR A 515 58.05 0.76 64.32
CA THR A 515 59.17 1.56 64.79
C THR A 515 59.17 2.98 64.22
N GLY A 516 58.21 3.30 63.34
CA GLY A 516 58.12 4.59 62.68
C GLY A 516 57.25 4.60 61.42
N THR A 517 57.27 5.71 60.69
CA THR A 517 56.57 5.87 59.41
C THR A 517 57.50 6.50 58.38
N CYS A 518 57.42 6.04 57.13
CA CYS A 518 58.12 6.63 55.99
C CYS A 518 57.10 7.09 54.95
N VAL A 519 57.16 8.37 54.60
CA VAL A 519 56.40 8.98 53.51
C VAL A 519 57.33 9.21 52.33
N THR A 520 56.98 8.65 51.17
CA THR A 520 57.68 8.88 49.91
C THR A 520 56.81 9.74 48.99
N VAL A 521 57.32 10.89 48.59
CA VAL A 521 56.70 11.79 47.61
C VAL A 521 57.57 11.84 46.36
N LEU A 522 56.97 11.61 45.19
CA LEU A 522 57.64 11.69 43.89
C LEU A 522 57.25 12.98 43.17
N PHE A 523 58.26 13.72 42.73
CA PHE A 523 58.11 14.92 41.90
C PHE A 523 58.71 14.67 40.50
N PRO A 524 58.06 15.11 39.40
CA PRO A 524 58.67 15.07 38.08
C PRO A 524 59.88 16.01 38.02
N LEU A 525 60.97 15.59 37.36
CA LEU A 525 62.12 16.47 37.11
C LEU A 525 61.77 17.48 36.02
N ILE A 526 61.39 18.70 36.42
CA ILE A 526 61.15 19.79 35.49
C ILE A 526 62.36 20.73 35.51
N LEU A 527 63.17 20.69 34.45
CA LEU A 527 64.26 21.63 34.24
C LEU A 527 63.71 23.03 33.93
N VAL A 528 64.41 24.08 34.38
CA VAL A 528 64.05 25.52 34.32
C VAL A 528 63.46 26.01 32.98
N LYS A 529 63.71 25.31 31.86
CA LYS A 529 63.19 25.68 30.53
C LYS A 529 61.67 25.52 30.36
N ASN A 530 60.98 24.76 31.21
CA ASN A 530 59.56 24.40 30.98
C ASN A 530 58.56 25.03 31.97
N LEU A 531 58.97 25.99 32.82
CA LEU A 531 58.12 26.56 33.88
C LEU A 531 58.07 28.10 33.91
N VAL A 532 58.49 28.78 32.84
CA VAL A 532 58.31 30.24 32.67
C VAL A 532 57.05 30.54 31.87
#